data_AF-B9TLL7-F1
#
_entry.id   AF-B9TLL7-F1
#
_cell.length_a   1.000
_cell.length_b   1.000
_cell.length_c   1.000
_cell.angle_alpha   90.00
_cell.angle_beta   90.00
_cell.angle_gamma   90.00
#
_symmetry.space_group_name_H-M   'P 1'
#
loop_
_entity.id
_entity.type
_entity.pdbx_description
1 polymer ?
#
loop_
_entity_poly.entity_id
_entity_poly.type
_entity_poly.pdbx_seq_one_letter_code
_entity_poly.pdbx_strand_id
1 'polypeptide(L)'
;MNDYLSALRSMMPPSYVQRGDQASIVGGAINFVKELEQLLQSLEAHKRIKKESTEMESSSSSSSSSSLFSYFFTFPQYSTSSDDQSTGKKRSAIKADVEVTMVESHANLKILIRRQPKQLLKIVGGLYSLCLGILHINVTTTVDHMVLYSFSVKAEEECQLTSVNEIATAVYEMVGRIQDQTVPNIS
;
A
#
# COMPACT_ATOMS: atom_id res chain seq x y z
N MET A 1 39.68 6.01 -7.08
CA MET A 1 38.44 6.46 -6.42
C MET A 1 37.36 5.52 -6.92
N ASN A 2 36.46 5.03 -6.06
CA ASN A 2 35.50 3.99 -6.45
C ASN A 2 34.52 4.54 -7.50
N ASP A 3 34.59 4.03 -8.74
CA ASP A 3 33.83 4.56 -9.89
C ASP A 3 32.31 4.55 -9.65
N TYR A 4 31.80 3.59 -8.88
CA TYR A 4 30.40 3.52 -8.48
C TYR A 4 29.96 4.71 -7.62
N LEU A 5 30.80 5.17 -6.71
CA LEU A 5 30.50 6.33 -5.86
C LEU A 5 30.58 7.65 -6.63
N SER A 6 31.46 7.72 -7.63
CA SER A 6 31.56 8.85 -8.55
C SER A 6 30.31 8.98 -9.43
N ALA A 7 29.85 7.86 -9.99
CA ALA A 7 28.61 7.80 -10.76
C ALA A 7 27.39 8.17 -9.89
N LEU A 8 27.28 7.61 -8.68
CA LEU A 8 26.20 7.92 -7.74
C LEU A 8 26.17 9.41 -7.37
N ARG A 9 27.34 10.03 -7.14
CA ARG A 9 27.45 11.49 -6.92
C ARG A 9 26.96 12.30 -8.11
N SER A 10 27.26 11.87 -9.34
CA SER A 10 26.83 12.58 -10.55
C SER A 10 25.33 12.57 -10.76
N MET A 11 24.60 11.64 -10.15
CA MET A 11 23.14 11.54 -10.25
C MET A 11 22.41 12.39 -9.20
N MET A 12 23.12 12.92 -8.20
CA MET A 12 22.54 13.71 -7.11
C MET A 12 22.87 15.20 -7.25
N PRO A 13 22.01 16.10 -6.73
CA PRO A 13 22.37 17.50 -6.59
C PRO A 13 23.56 17.68 -5.62
N PRO A 14 24.43 18.68 -5.84
CA PRO A 14 25.62 18.91 -5.02
C PRO A 14 25.33 19.10 -3.53
N SER A 15 24.12 19.57 -3.18
CA SER A 15 23.67 19.80 -1.80
C SER A 15 23.54 18.53 -0.96
N TYR A 16 23.38 17.36 -1.57
CA TYR A 16 23.26 16.07 -0.86
C TYR A 16 24.60 15.40 -0.61
N VAL A 17 25.68 15.90 -1.24
CA VAL A 17 27.04 15.37 -1.07
C VAL A 17 27.79 16.29 -0.10
N GLN A 18 27.45 16.22 1.19
CA GLN A 18 28.01 17.10 2.21
C GLN A 18 29.51 16.90 2.44
N ARG A 19 30.01 15.66 2.29
CA ARG A 19 31.42 15.32 2.46
C ARG A 19 31.90 14.28 1.43
N GLY A 20 33.21 14.31 1.22
CA GLY A 20 33.97 13.49 0.27
C GLY A 20 34.01 11.97 0.58
N ASP A 21 33.53 11.54 1.73
CA ASP A 21 33.62 10.15 2.21
C ASP A 21 32.45 9.27 1.78
N GLN A 22 32.62 7.94 1.86
CA GLN A 22 31.66 6.97 1.35
C GLN A 22 30.31 6.99 2.09
N ALA A 23 30.34 7.16 3.41
CA ALA A 23 29.12 7.17 4.22
C ALA A 23 28.24 8.38 3.90
N SER A 24 28.86 9.55 3.74
CA SER A 24 28.15 10.77 3.36
C SER A 24 27.55 10.70 1.95
N ILE A 25 28.21 10.04 0.99
CA ILE A 25 27.67 9.85 -0.36
C ILE A 25 26.42 8.96 -0.32
N VAL A 26 26.50 7.82 0.36
CA VAL A 26 25.40 6.86 0.41
C VAL A 26 24.23 7.45 1.21
N GLY A 27 24.51 8.10 2.34
CA GLY A 27 23.50 8.80 3.13
C GLY A 27 22.83 9.93 2.35
N GLY A 28 23.60 10.72 1.60
CA GLY A 28 23.10 11.74 0.68
C GLY A 28 22.16 11.18 -0.38
N ALA A 29 22.51 10.03 -0.97
CA ALA A 29 21.68 9.36 -1.96
C ALA A 29 20.36 8.87 -1.40
N ILE A 30 20.39 8.26 -0.21
CA ILE A 30 19.18 7.80 0.47
C ILE A 30 18.24 8.99 0.76
N ASN A 31 18.78 10.11 1.26
CA ASN A 31 17.96 11.30 1.51
C ASN A 31 17.38 11.89 0.22
N PHE A 32 18.16 11.94 -0.85
CA PHE A 32 17.69 12.45 -2.14
C PHE A 32 16.56 11.59 -2.72
N VAL A 33 16.68 10.26 -2.67
CA VAL A 33 15.61 9.35 -3.10
C VAL A 33 14.35 9.55 -2.28
N LYS A 34 14.47 9.68 -0.95
CA LYS A 34 13.31 9.96 -0.08
C LYS A 34 12.61 11.27 -0.43
N GLU A 35 13.37 12.32 -0.72
CA GLU A 35 12.78 13.60 -1.13
C GLU A 35 12.12 13.53 -2.51
N LEU A 36 12.71 12.79 -3.46
CA LEU A 36 12.08 12.55 -4.76
C LEU A 36 10.77 11.75 -4.62
N GLU A 37 10.76 10.71 -3.78
CA GLU A 37 9.56 9.93 -3.47
C GLU A 37 8.46 10.82 -2.87
N GLN A 38 8.83 11.69 -1.92
CA GLN A 38 7.89 12.61 -1.29
C GLN A 38 7.37 13.67 -2.28
N LEU A 39 8.25 14.21 -3.14
CA LEU A 39 7.86 15.18 -4.17
C LEU A 39 6.93 14.54 -5.20
N LEU A 40 7.21 13.32 -5.63
CA LEU A 40 6.38 12.58 -6.56
C LEU A 40 4.99 12.34 -5.96
N GLN A 41 4.90 11.90 -4.70
CA GLN A 41 3.63 11.76 -3.99
C GLN A 41 2.86 13.09 -3.90
N SER A 42 3.55 14.20 -3.60
CA SER A 42 2.95 15.54 -3.56
C SER A 42 2.44 15.98 -4.92
N LEU A 43 3.24 15.84 -5.98
CA LEU A 43 2.85 16.22 -7.34
C LEU A 43 1.69 15.39 -7.84
N GLU A 44 1.64 14.10 -7.52
CA GLU A 44 0.49 13.25 -7.82
C GLU A 44 -0.77 13.73 -7.10
N ALA A 45 -0.68 14.09 -5.82
CA ALA A 45 -1.81 14.65 -5.09
C ALA A 45 -2.31 15.96 -5.73
N HIS A 46 -1.41 16.86 -6.14
CA HIS A 46 -1.77 18.13 -6.80
C HIS A 46 -2.33 17.92 -8.22
N LYS A 47 -1.77 16.98 -8.99
CA LYS A 47 -2.30 16.61 -10.33
C LYS A 47 -3.73 16.10 -10.21
N ARG A 48 -4.06 15.36 -9.15
CA ARG A 48 -5.42 14.84 -8.89
C ARG A 48 -6.41 15.98 -8.60
N ILE A 49 -6.05 16.96 -7.76
CA ILE A 49 -6.88 18.16 -7.49
C ILE A 49 -7.15 18.98 -8.77
N LYS A 50 -6.14 19.14 -9.63
CA LYS A 50 -6.27 19.89 -10.89
C LYS A 50 -7.11 19.17 -11.95
N LYS A 51 -7.24 17.84 -11.87
CA LYS A 51 -8.05 17.06 -12.81
C LYS A 51 -9.54 17.13 -12.46
N GLU A 52 -9.87 17.11 -11.17
CA GLU A 52 -11.25 17.31 -10.68
C GLU A 52 -11.82 18.69 -11.03
N SER A 53 -11.00 19.74 -11.09
CA SER A 53 -11.46 21.07 -11.49
C SER A 53 -11.75 21.24 -12.98
N THR A 54 -11.36 20.27 -13.82
CA THR A 54 -11.56 20.33 -15.28
C THR A 54 -12.71 19.44 -15.77
N GLU A 55 -13.23 18.53 -14.94
CA GLU A 55 -14.25 17.54 -15.33
C GLU A 55 -15.69 17.89 -14.88
N MET A 56 -15.96 19.14 -14.47
CA MET A 56 -17.32 19.64 -14.17
C MET A 56 -18.19 19.93 -15.42
N GLU A 57 -17.90 19.33 -16.58
CA GLU A 57 -18.77 19.41 -17.76
C GLU A 57 -18.74 18.09 -18.57
N SER A 58 -19.04 16.94 -17.96
CA SER A 58 -19.73 15.86 -18.68
C SER A 58 -20.16 14.72 -17.75
N SER A 59 -21.39 14.28 -18.00
CA SER A 59 -22.22 13.35 -17.24
C SER A 59 -21.67 11.93 -17.10
N SER A 60 -22.10 11.30 -16.00
CA SER A 60 -22.29 9.85 -15.80
C SER A 60 -21.07 8.92 -15.89
N SER A 61 -20.52 8.55 -14.72
CA SER A 61 -20.29 7.13 -14.38
C SER A 61 -19.74 6.97 -12.95
N SER A 62 -20.45 6.18 -12.15
CA SER A 62 -20.13 5.81 -10.77
C SER A 62 -18.99 4.78 -10.68
N SER A 63 -17.83 5.05 -11.30
CA SER A 63 -16.73 4.08 -11.42
C SER A 63 -15.31 4.63 -11.23
N SER A 64 -15.16 5.87 -10.78
CA SER A 64 -13.83 6.51 -10.70
C SER A 64 -13.01 6.18 -9.45
N SER A 65 -13.64 5.76 -8.33
CA SER A 65 -12.90 5.56 -7.06
C SER A 65 -11.83 4.46 -7.15
N SER A 66 -12.01 3.49 -8.04
CA SER A 66 -11.14 2.33 -8.17
C SER A 66 -9.92 2.58 -9.07
N SER A 67 -9.97 3.62 -9.93
CA SER A 67 -8.82 4.10 -10.72
C SER A 67 -7.91 5.06 -9.94
N LEU A 68 -8.39 5.65 -8.83
CA LEU A 68 -7.62 6.63 -8.05
C LEU A 68 -6.46 6.00 -7.28
N PHE A 69 -6.55 4.71 -6.98
CA PHE A 69 -5.59 4.03 -6.10
C PHE A 69 -4.77 2.93 -6.78
N SER A 70 -4.98 2.68 -8.08
CA SER A 70 -4.20 1.69 -8.84
C SER A 70 -2.70 1.97 -8.79
N TYR A 71 -2.28 3.24 -8.71
CA TYR A 71 -0.87 3.63 -8.59
C TYR A 71 -0.16 3.13 -7.32
N PHE A 72 -0.89 2.85 -6.23
CA PHE A 72 -0.27 2.31 -5.01
C PHE A 72 0.13 0.84 -5.15
N PHE A 73 -0.45 0.16 -6.13
CA PHE A 73 -0.32 -1.27 -6.37
C PHE A 73 0.44 -1.50 -7.67
N THR A 74 1.39 -2.43 -7.65
CA THR A 74 2.03 -2.92 -8.87
C THR A 74 1.18 -4.00 -9.53
N PHE A 75 0.69 -4.96 -8.74
CA PHE A 75 -0.15 -6.06 -9.19
C PHE A 75 -0.98 -6.61 -8.01
N PRO A 76 -2.15 -5.99 -7.71
CA PRO A 76 -2.97 -6.40 -6.57
C PRO A 76 -3.59 -7.78 -6.80
N GLN A 77 -3.55 -8.65 -5.79
CA GLN A 77 -4.23 -9.96 -5.86
C GLN A 77 -5.74 -9.85 -5.66
N TYR A 78 -6.19 -8.84 -4.91
CA TYR A 78 -7.60 -8.52 -4.74
C TYR A 78 -7.82 -7.04 -5.03
N SER A 79 -8.82 -6.73 -5.85
CA SER A 79 -9.14 -5.37 -6.26
C SER A 79 -10.66 -5.17 -6.40
N THR A 80 -11.14 -4.07 -5.84
CA THR A 80 -12.52 -3.60 -5.92
C THR A 80 -12.88 -3.02 -7.29
N SER A 81 -11.90 -2.79 -8.17
CA SER A 81 -12.09 -2.29 -9.56
C SER A 81 -12.48 -3.37 -10.57
N SER A 82 -12.20 -4.64 -10.25
CA SER A 82 -12.38 -5.75 -11.19
C SER A 82 -13.82 -6.26 -11.12
N ASP A 83 -14.72 -5.58 -11.82
CA ASP A 83 -16.08 -6.06 -12.05
C ASP A 83 -16.07 -7.15 -13.12
N ASP A 84 -15.54 -8.33 -12.78
CA ASP A 84 -15.68 -9.53 -13.62
C ASP A 84 -17.15 -9.99 -13.56
N GLN A 85 -17.87 -9.73 -14.65
CA GLN A 85 -19.25 -10.16 -14.88
C GLN A 85 -19.42 -11.68 -15.13
N SER A 86 -18.45 -12.54 -14.79
CA SER A 86 -18.39 -13.88 -15.40
C SER A 86 -18.58 -15.10 -14.50
N THR A 87 -18.65 -15.05 -13.17
CA THR A 87 -18.94 -16.28 -12.39
C THR A 87 -19.75 -16.05 -11.11
N GLY A 88 -20.92 -16.69 -11.04
CA GLY A 88 -21.90 -16.61 -9.94
C GLY A 88 -21.49 -17.29 -8.63
N LYS A 89 -20.35 -16.91 -8.05
CA LYS A 89 -20.07 -17.14 -6.62
C LYS A 89 -20.46 -15.88 -5.87
N LYS A 90 -21.31 -16.02 -4.84
CA LYS A 90 -21.72 -14.96 -3.90
C LYS A 90 -20.52 -14.06 -3.58
N ARG A 91 -20.49 -12.87 -4.18
CA ARG A 91 -19.37 -11.93 -4.06
C ARG A 91 -19.20 -11.61 -2.58
N SER A 92 -17.98 -11.80 -2.08
CA SER A 92 -17.60 -11.28 -0.78
C SER A 92 -17.79 -9.76 -0.81
N ALA A 93 -18.58 -9.20 0.12
CA ALA A 93 -18.91 -7.78 0.19
C ALA A 93 -17.73 -6.89 0.59
N ILE A 94 -16.52 -7.46 0.67
CA ILE A 94 -15.32 -6.84 1.22
C ILE A 94 -14.83 -5.76 0.27
N LYS A 95 -14.94 -4.50 0.70
CA LYS A 95 -14.44 -3.33 -0.05
C LYS A 95 -12.99 -3.06 0.35
N ALA A 96 -12.07 -3.90 -0.11
CA ALA A 96 -10.65 -3.74 0.14
C ALA A 96 -9.81 -4.20 -1.06
N ASP A 97 -8.72 -3.48 -1.33
CA ASP A 97 -7.69 -3.89 -2.28
C ASP A 97 -6.50 -4.44 -1.49
N VAL A 98 -5.94 -5.56 -1.93
CA VAL A 98 -4.83 -6.25 -1.25
C VAL A 98 -3.75 -6.61 -2.27
N GLU A 99 -2.52 -6.20 -1.98
CA GLU A 99 -1.31 -6.64 -2.66
C GLU A 99 -0.33 -7.23 -1.66
N VAL A 100 0.27 -8.33 -2.07
CA VAL A 100 1.31 -9.05 -1.36
C VAL A 100 2.47 -9.23 -2.33
N THR A 101 3.65 -8.86 -1.88
CA THR A 101 4.91 -9.27 -2.50
C THR A 101 5.73 -9.99 -1.44
N MET A 102 6.51 -10.99 -1.84
CA MET A 102 7.21 -11.86 -0.90
C MET A 102 8.63 -12.12 -1.40
N VAL A 103 9.58 -12.13 -0.46
CA VAL A 103 10.98 -12.50 -0.65
C VAL A 103 11.36 -13.40 0.50
N GLU A 104 11.62 -14.68 0.21
CA GLU A 104 11.88 -15.71 1.23
C GLU A 104 10.75 -15.77 2.28
N SER A 105 11.08 -15.60 3.57
CA SER A 105 10.13 -15.55 4.69
C SER A 105 9.57 -14.15 4.96
N HIS A 106 9.96 -13.14 4.19
CA HIS A 106 9.50 -11.76 4.36
C HIS A 106 8.44 -11.40 3.33
N ALA A 107 7.41 -10.66 3.74
CA ALA A 107 6.39 -10.17 2.84
C ALA A 107 6.12 -8.68 3.04
N ASN A 108 5.84 -7.97 1.94
CA ASN A 108 5.26 -6.63 1.98
C ASN A 108 3.77 -6.74 1.65
N LEU A 109 2.94 -6.25 2.57
CA LEU A 109 1.49 -6.22 2.43
C LEU A 109 1.07 -4.78 2.20
N LYS A 110 0.23 -4.54 1.20
CA LYS A 110 -0.50 -3.30 1.01
C LYS A 110 -1.98 -3.59 1.07
N ILE A 111 -2.69 -2.89 1.94
CA ILE A 111 -4.12 -3.06 2.17
C ILE A 111 -4.75 -1.67 2.08
N LEU A 112 -5.56 -1.45 1.05
CA LEU A 112 -6.37 -0.24 0.93
C LEU A 112 -7.80 -0.55 1.31
N ILE A 113 -8.32 0.18 2.28
CA ILE A 113 -9.63 -0.11 2.84
C ILE A 113 -10.28 1.17 3.38
N ARG A 114 -11.62 1.21 3.40
CA ARG A 114 -12.38 2.29 4.03
C ARG A 114 -12.05 2.38 5.52
N ARG A 115 -11.84 3.62 5.98
CA ARG A 115 -11.49 3.93 7.37
C ARG A 115 -12.59 3.48 8.33
N GLN A 116 -12.22 2.79 9.40
CA GLN A 116 -13.09 2.42 10.50
C GLN A 116 -12.44 2.65 11.88
N PRO A 117 -13.23 2.82 12.95
CA PRO A 117 -12.69 2.94 14.31
C PRO A 117 -11.88 1.71 14.71
N LYS A 118 -10.73 1.93 15.36
CA LYS A 118 -9.82 0.87 15.86
C LYS A 118 -9.34 -0.12 14.78
N GLN A 119 -9.45 0.24 13.50
CA GLN A 119 -9.15 -0.65 12.38
C GLN A 119 -7.69 -1.12 12.37
N LEU A 120 -6.72 -0.22 12.59
CA LEU A 120 -5.31 -0.59 12.66
C LEU A 120 -5.06 -1.64 13.75
N LEU A 121 -5.65 -1.47 14.95
CA LEU A 121 -5.51 -2.42 16.05
C LEU A 121 -6.07 -3.80 15.67
N LYS A 122 -7.24 -3.83 15.00
CA LYS A 122 -7.84 -5.07 14.52
C LYS A 122 -6.96 -5.75 13.46
N ILE A 123 -6.38 -4.98 12.53
CA ILE A 123 -5.48 -5.51 11.49
C ILE A 123 -4.22 -6.07 12.13
N VAL A 124 -3.60 -5.36 13.07
CA VAL A 124 -2.41 -5.82 13.80
C VAL A 124 -2.70 -7.14 14.54
N GLY A 125 -3.82 -7.22 15.26
CA GLY A 125 -4.24 -8.48 15.92
C GLY A 125 -4.55 -9.61 14.93
N GLY A 126 -5.11 -9.28 13.77
CA GLY A 126 -5.36 -10.23 12.69
C GLY A 126 -4.08 -10.79 12.09
N LEU A 127 -3.10 -9.94 11.78
CA LEU A 127 -1.78 -10.36 11.28
C LEU A 127 -1.03 -11.23 12.31
N TYR A 128 -1.10 -10.87 13.59
CA TYR A 128 -0.56 -11.70 14.66
C TYR A 128 -1.21 -13.09 14.69
N SER A 129 -2.54 -13.17 14.52
CA SER A 129 -3.27 -14.45 14.48
C SER A 129 -2.95 -15.31 13.25
N LEU A 130 -2.36 -14.70 12.20
CA LEU A 130 -1.86 -15.39 11.01
C LEU A 130 -0.38 -15.78 11.13
N CYS A 131 0.25 -15.60 12.31
CA CYS A 131 1.69 -15.83 12.54
C CYS A 131 2.58 -14.98 11.62
N LEU A 132 2.14 -13.74 11.32
CA LEU A 132 2.89 -12.76 10.54
C LEU A 132 3.45 -11.68 11.48
N GLY A 133 4.73 -11.82 11.83
CA GLY A 133 5.45 -10.88 12.69
C GLY A 133 5.68 -9.55 11.98
N ILE A 134 5.11 -8.46 12.50
CA ILE A 134 5.21 -7.13 11.89
C ILE A 134 6.58 -6.50 12.19
N LEU A 135 7.31 -6.11 11.14
CA LEU A 135 8.60 -5.43 11.22
C LEU A 135 8.48 -3.92 11.04
N HIS A 136 7.63 -3.48 10.12
CA HIS A 136 7.41 -2.07 9.84
C HIS A 136 5.95 -1.82 9.45
N ILE A 137 5.41 -0.68 9.89
CA ILE A 137 4.06 -0.22 9.57
C ILE A 137 4.16 1.18 8.99
N ASN A 138 3.54 1.39 7.83
CA ASN A 138 3.21 2.71 7.32
C ASN A 138 1.69 2.81 7.15
N VAL A 139 1.11 3.92 7.59
CA VAL A 139 -0.32 4.19 7.48
C VAL A 139 -0.48 5.53 6.77
N THR A 140 -1.02 5.49 5.56
CA THR A 140 -1.31 6.68 4.77
C THR A 140 -2.81 6.86 4.66
N THR A 141 -3.35 7.94 5.21
CA THR A 141 -4.75 8.31 4.97
C THR A 141 -4.82 8.99 3.61
N THR A 142 -5.70 8.52 2.74
CA THR A 142 -5.88 9.12 1.41
C THR A 142 -7.13 10.01 1.39
N VAL A 143 -7.32 10.71 0.27
CA VAL A 143 -8.63 11.30 -0.07
C VAL A 143 -9.72 10.20 -0.10
N ASP A 144 -10.98 10.57 0.15
CA ASP A 144 -12.19 9.70 0.17
C ASP A 144 -12.38 8.75 1.37
N HIS A 145 -11.84 9.09 2.55
CA HIS A 145 -12.00 8.28 3.77
C HIS A 145 -11.45 6.84 3.63
N MET A 146 -10.49 6.63 2.74
CA MET A 146 -9.74 5.38 2.64
C MET A 146 -8.42 5.50 3.42
N VAL A 147 -7.87 4.34 3.80
CA VAL A 147 -6.57 4.23 4.45
C VAL A 147 -5.78 3.14 3.75
N LEU A 148 -4.58 3.48 3.31
CA LEU A 148 -3.59 2.53 2.84
C LEU A 148 -2.70 2.12 4.02
N TYR A 149 -2.78 0.86 4.39
CA TYR A 149 -1.84 0.23 5.30
C TYR A 149 -0.76 -0.48 4.50
N SER A 150 0.51 -0.21 4.81
CA SER A 150 1.64 -0.94 4.27
C SER A 150 2.43 -1.58 5.41
N PHE A 151 2.51 -2.91 5.40
CA PHE A 151 3.22 -3.69 6.40
C PHE A 151 4.41 -4.39 5.75
N SER A 152 5.57 -4.34 6.39
CA SER A 152 6.62 -5.33 6.16
C SER A 152 6.52 -6.35 7.28
N VAL A 153 6.32 -7.61 6.92
CA VAL A 153 6.11 -8.72 7.86
C VAL A 153 7.12 -9.83 7.60
N LYS A 154 7.32 -10.68 8.60
CA LYS A 154 8.04 -11.94 8.50
C LYS A 154 7.10 -13.08 8.89
N ALA A 155 7.01 -14.11 8.05
CA ALA A 155 6.34 -15.35 8.39
C ALA A 155 7.13 -16.04 9.50
N GLU A 156 6.47 -16.29 10.63
CA GLU A 156 7.05 -17.00 11.76
C GLU A 156 7.06 -18.52 11.49
N GLU A 157 7.81 -19.29 12.29
CA GLU A 157 7.96 -20.75 12.10
C GLU A 157 6.62 -21.51 12.15
N GLU A 158 5.64 -20.97 12.87
CA GLU A 158 4.30 -21.51 13.03
C GLU A 158 3.34 -21.11 11.89
N CYS A 159 3.79 -20.24 10.97
CA CYS A 159 2.98 -19.74 9.87
C CYS A 159 2.82 -20.80 8.78
N GLN A 160 1.58 -21.19 8.52
CA GLN A 160 1.23 -22.18 7.48
C GLN A 160 1.12 -21.55 6.07
N LEU A 161 1.22 -20.22 5.98
CA LEU A 161 1.05 -19.49 4.73
C LEU A 161 2.42 -19.40 4.03
N THR A 162 2.61 -20.20 2.99
CA THR A 162 3.91 -20.36 2.33
C THR A 162 3.99 -19.67 0.97
N SER A 163 2.85 -19.21 0.45
CA SER A 163 2.78 -18.55 -0.85
C SER A 163 2.12 -17.17 -0.78
N VAL A 164 2.46 -16.33 -1.76
CA VAL A 164 1.85 -15.01 -1.96
C VAL A 164 0.33 -15.09 -2.00
N ASN A 165 -0.23 -16.09 -2.69
CA ASN A 165 -1.67 -16.24 -2.85
C ASN A 165 -2.35 -16.63 -1.53
N GLU A 166 -1.78 -17.57 -0.77
CA GLU A 166 -2.30 -17.96 0.55
C GLU A 166 -2.31 -16.78 1.52
N ILE A 167 -1.22 -16.01 1.57
CA ILE A 167 -1.14 -14.81 2.41
C ILE A 167 -2.17 -13.78 1.95
N ALA A 168 -2.27 -13.51 0.64
CA ALA A 168 -3.24 -12.55 0.10
C ALA A 168 -4.69 -12.97 0.43
N THR A 169 -5.05 -14.24 0.26
CA THR A 169 -6.38 -14.76 0.59
C THR A 169 -6.66 -14.62 2.09
N ALA A 170 -5.74 -15.05 2.95
CA ALA A 170 -5.91 -14.99 4.40
C ALA A 170 -6.06 -13.54 4.91
N VAL A 171 -5.24 -12.62 4.38
CA VAL A 171 -5.33 -11.19 4.68
C VAL A 171 -6.64 -10.60 4.18
N TYR A 172 -7.06 -10.91 2.96
CA TYR A 172 -8.32 -10.42 2.39
C TYR A 172 -9.53 -10.87 3.22
N GLU A 173 -9.60 -12.13 3.60
CA GLU A 173 -10.66 -12.64 4.49
C GLU A 173 -10.61 -12.02 5.89
N MET A 174 -9.42 -11.87 6.47
CA MET A 174 -9.23 -11.21 7.78
C MET A 174 -9.77 -9.78 7.75
N VAL A 175 -9.45 -9.03 6.69
CA VAL A 175 -9.93 -7.67 6.48
C VAL A 175 -11.45 -7.63 6.30
N GLY A 176 -12.03 -8.63 5.63
CA GLY A 176 -13.47 -8.78 5.54
C GLY A 176 -14.18 -8.94 6.87
N ARG A 177 -13.67 -9.84 7.72
CA ARG A 177 -14.19 -10.04 9.09
C ARG A 177 -14.14 -8.74 9.90
N ILE A 178 -13.11 -7.91 9.71
CA ILE A 178 -12.98 -6.61 10.37
C ILE A 178 -14.08 -5.63 9.95
N GLN A 179 -14.45 -5.63 8.66
CA GLN A 179 -15.53 -4.78 8.13
C GLN A 179 -16.90 -5.21 8.67
N ASP A 180 -17.20 -6.52 8.69
CA ASP A 180 -18.52 -7.03 9.11
C ASP A 180 -18.82 -6.75 10.60
N GLN A 181 -17.80 -6.74 11.46
CA GLN A 181 -17.93 -6.41 12.89
C GLN A 181 -18.33 -4.96 13.20
N THR A 182 -18.55 -4.12 12.19
CA THR A 182 -18.89 -2.70 12.38
C THR A 182 -20.30 -2.32 11.92
N VAL A 183 -21.05 -3.25 11.33
CA VAL A 183 -22.47 -3.04 11.09
C VAL A 183 -23.19 -3.34 12.41
N PRO A 184 -23.82 -2.35 13.07
CA PRO A 184 -24.58 -2.65 14.27
C PRO A 184 -25.74 -3.57 13.89
N ASN A 185 -25.78 -4.77 14.50
CA ASN A 185 -27.01 -5.56 14.56
C ASN A 185 -28.03 -4.73 15.35
N ILE A 186 -28.80 -3.92 14.65
CA ILE A 186 -30.00 -3.29 15.20
C ILE A 186 -31.12 -4.31 14.94
N SER A 187 -31.34 -5.17 15.93
CA SER A 187 -32.53 -6.00 16.07
C SER A 187 -33.49 -5.35 17.05
#